data_AF-A0A1G8EWW4-F1
#
_entry.id   AF-A0A1G8EWW4-F1
#
_cell.length_a   1.000
_cell.length_b   1.000
_cell.length_c   1.000
_cell.angle_alpha   90.00
_cell.angle_beta   90.00
_cell.angle_gamma   90.00
#
_symmetry.space_group_name_H-M   'P 1'
#
loop_
_entity.id
_entity.type
_entity.pdbx_description
1 polymer ?
#
loop_
_entity_poly.entity_id
_entity_poly.type
_entity_poly.pdbx_seq_one_letter_code
_entity_poly.pdbx_strand_id
1 'polypeptide(L)'
;MNSGRGHAGRGNHVPPHLQPPLGMWQQVQDGPPVPPPARPSAGLRPTGRKCSHPVGSTVVNALLIIVAGLVLAGVAVLVTAQLGTAALVLCAALALVPLGICLAGIRWVDRWDPEPRGALVFAFLWGAGMSVAVTLLFGPAVTALLSAGLDGASPDVVGPVFQAPLVEEIAKGLGVLVLAFSRRTHFDGPVDGIVYAGTVAAGFAFTENILYFGSALTDPAGLGGLITVFVMRGIFSPFAHVMFTGALGFVLGVVLAKRRTGGRLVGAFLVGLVPAIAGHMLWNGGLVVVFTDFFSFYFLVQLPLFLIVIAVVLGLRRAERAVTYQRLAEYSASGWLTDREVEMVASPGGRSSALAWAARVGAAPAMKRFISIGVRLAFVRQRLRAGHAAATDPQLELQLLHDLDAARGEIISAASARRF
;
A
#
# COMPACT_ATOMS: atom_id res chain seq x y z
N MET A 1 20.43 -42.39 -49.84
CA MET A 1 19.95 -42.92 -48.54
C MET A 1 20.17 -41.85 -47.47
N ASN A 2 19.12 -41.56 -46.70
CA ASN A 2 19.02 -40.91 -45.37
C ASN A 2 20.33 -40.52 -44.66
N SER A 3 20.43 -39.49 -43.81
CA SER A 3 19.52 -38.51 -43.19
C SER A 3 20.41 -37.69 -42.22
N GLY A 4 20.25 -36.38 -42.06
CA GLY A 4 19.60 -35.87 -40.86
C GLY A 4 20.39 -34.72 -40.20
N ARG A 5 19.69 -33.61 -39.95
CA ARG A 5 20.17 -32.35 -39.36
C ARG A 5 20.34 -32.44 -37.84
N GLY A 6 21.14 -31.54 -37.25
CA GLY A 6 21.09 -31.23 -35.81
C GLY A 6 21.68 -29.85 -35.46
N HIS A 7 20.82 -28.89 -35.13
CA HIS A 7 21.16 -27.55 -34.63
C HIS A 7 21.73 -27.59 -33.21
N ALA A 8 22.85 -26.91 -32.97
CA ALA A 8 23.43 -26.69 -31.64
C ALA A 8 22.78 -25.48 -30.94
N GLY A 9 22.20 -25.70 -29.76
CA GLY A 9 21.72 -24.67 -28.83
C GLY A 9 22.83 -24.21 -27.89
N ARG A 10 22.98 -22.88 -27.74
CA ARG A 10 23.85 -22.24 -26.75
C ARG A 10 23.25 -22.37 -25.35
N GLY A 11 24.02 -22.96 -24.42
CA GLY A 11 23.72 -22.95 -22.99
C GLY A 11 24.22 -21.68 -22.30
N ASN A 12 23.41 -21.12 -21.40
CA ASN A 12 23.78 -20.00 -20.53
C ASN A 12 24.67 -20.49 -19.38
N HIS A 13 25.95 -20.12 -19.38
CA HIS A 13 26.81 -20.22 -18.19
C HIS A 13 26.66 -18.97 -17.32
N VAL A 14 26.33 -19.15 -16.04
CA VAL A 14 26.37 -18.08 -15.02
C VAL A 14 27.77 -18.04 -14.39
N PRO A 15 28.42 -16.88 -14.28
CA PRO A 15 29.79 -16.78 -13.77
C PRO A 15 29.92 -17.03 -12.25
N PRO A 16 31.11 -17.48 -11.78
CA PRO A 16 31.28 -18.14 -10.46
C PRO A 16 31.10 -17.25 -9.22
N HIS A 17 31.05 -15.93 -9.37
CA HIS A 17 31.00 -14.99 -8.24
C HIS A 17 29.57 -14.72 -7.72
N LEU A 18 28.55 -15.35 -8.31
CA LEU A 18 27.14 -15.25 -7.92
C LEU A 18 26.63 -16.47 -7.13
N GLN A 19 27.51 -17.39 -6.72
CA GLN A 19 27.13 -18.54 -5.89
C GLN A 19 27.29 -18.20 -4.39
N PRO A 20 26.21 -18.26 -3.58
CA PRO A 20 26.33 -18.12 -2.13
C PRO A 20 27.05 -19.33 -1.50
N PRO A 21 27.65 -19.18 -0.30
CA PRO A 21 28.50 -20.22 0.29
C PRO A 21 27.69 -21.49 0.60
N LEU A 22 28.17 -22.63 0.10
CA LEU A 22 27.52 -23.96 0.12
C LEU A 22 27.31 -24.57 1.52
N GLY A 23 27.71 -23.91 2.61
CA GLY A 23 27.67 -24.48 3.96
C GLY A 23 26.40 -24.22 4.78
N MET A 24 25.56 -23.24 4.43
CA MET A 24 24.42 -22.84 5.28
C MET A 24 23.12 -23.64 5.00
N TRP A 25 23.05 -24.36 3.89
CA TRP A 25 21.84 -25.05 3.44
C TRP A 25 21.84 -26.57 3.69
N GLN A 26 22.97 -27.16 4.11
CA GLN A 26 23.05 -28.60 4.35
C GLN A 26 22.43 -29.03 5.68
N GLN A 27 22.38 -28.18 6.70
CA GLN A 27 21.79 -28.54 8.01
C GLN A 27 20.26 -28.53 8.06
N VAL A 28 19.57 -28.15 6.98
CA VAL A 28 18.09 -28.15 6.89
C VAL A 28 17.55 -29.43 6.21
N GLN A 29 18.42 -30.28 5.64
CA GLN A 29 17.99 -31.47 4.89
C GLN A 29 17.88 -32.76 5.72
N ASP A 30 18.40 -32.81 6.95
CA ASP A 30 18.48 -34.06 7.74
C ASP A 30 17.41 -34.20 8.85
N GLY A 31 16.32 -33.45 8.78
CA GLY A 31 15.14 -33.71 9.62
C GLY A 31 14.29 -34.86 9.04
N PRO A 32 13.72 -35.76 9.87
CA PRO A 32 12.90 -36.85 9.35
C PRO A 32 11.73 -36.29 8.51
N PRO A 33 11.38 -36.93 7.37
CA PRO A 33 10.25 -36.51 6.56
C PRO A 33 8.97 -36.56 7.42
N VAL A 34 8.30 -35.41 7.55
CA VAL A 34 6.98 -35.35 8.17
C VAL A 34 6.03 -36.15 7.28
N PRO A 35 5.36 -37.20 7.78
CA PRO A 35 4.43 -37.98 6.97
C PRO A 35 3.30 -37.08 6.45
N PRO A 36 2.81 -37.30 5.21
CA PRO A 36 1.69 -36.54 4.69
C PRO A 36 0.48 -36.72 5.63
N PRO A 37 -0.26 -35.65 5.96
CA PRO A 37 -1.49 -35.80 6.72
C PRO A 37 -2.43 -36.73 5.94
N ALA A 38 -2.88 -37.80 6.60
CA ALA A 38 -3.83 -38.74 6.03
C ALA A 38 -5.07 -37.97 5.54
N ARG A 39 -5.53 -38.25 4.32
CA ARG A 39 -6.83 -37.76 3.84
C ARG A 39 -7.90 -38.23 4.84
N PRO A 40 -8.61 -37.32 5.55
CA PRO A 40 -9.70 -37.74 6.41
C PRO A 40 -10.76 -38.44 5.56
N SER A 41 -11.20 -39.61 5.99
CA SER A 41 -12.31 -40.35 5.40
C SER A 41 -13.53 -39.46 5.21
N ALA A 42 -14.19 -39.62 4.06
CA ALA A 42 -15.43 -38.94 3.69
C ALA A 42 -16.47 -39.04 4.82
N GLY A 43 -16.64 -37.97 5.59
CA GLY A 43 -17.54 -37.97 6.75
C GLY A 43 -17.73 -36.63 7.46
N LEU A 44 -16.84 -35.65 7.28
CA LEU A 44 -17.03 -34.31 7.84
C LEU A 44 -17.68 -33.40 6.80
N ARG A 45 -19.01 -33.35 6.80
CA ARG A 45 -19.74 -32.27 6.14
C ARG A 45 -19.29 -30.95 6.76
N PRO A 46 -18.74 -29.98 6.00
CA PRO A 46 -18.45 -28.66 6.54
C PRO A 46 -19.78 -28.01 6.89
N THR A 47 -20.10 -27.89 8.18
CA THR A 47 -21.16 -26.97 8.60
C THR A 47 -20.65 -25.58 8.27
N GLY A 48 -21.18 -24.98 7.20
CA GLY A 48 -20.82 -23.67 6.70
C GLY A 48 -21.10 -22.59 7.73
N ARG A 49 -20.19 -22.42 8.69
CA ARG A 49 -20.18 -21.28 9.58
C ARG A 49 -19.55 -20.15 8.78
N LYS A 50 -20.40 -19.35 8.13
CA LYS A 50 -20.01 -18.05 7.58
C LYS A 50 -19.16 -17.36 8.64
N CYS A 51 -17.93 -16.99 8.32
CA CYS A 51 -17.11 -16.15 9.20
C CYS A 51 -17.88 -14.84 9.40
N SER A 52 -18.67 -14.77 10.47
CA SER A 52 -19.34 -13.54 10.86
C SER A 52 -18.25 -12.59 11.32
N HIS A 53 -17.96 -11.57 10.51
CA HIS A 53 -17.29 -10.38 11.01
C HIS A 53 -18.08 -9.91 12.24
N PRO A 54 -17.45 -9.73 13.41
CA PRO A 54 -18.18 -9.29 14.60
C PRO A 54 -18.88 -7.98 14.25
N VAL A 55 -20.20 -7.95 14.39
CA VAL A 55 -21.09 -6.84 14.01
C VAL A 55 -20.60 -5.48 14.57
N GLY A 56 -19.95 -5.51 15.74
CA GLY A 56 -19.32 -4.34 16.36
C GLY A 56 -18.20 -3.68 15.54
N SER A 57 -17.43 -4.44 14.76
CA SER A 57 -16.38 -3.85 13.89
C SER A 57 -17.01 -3.01 12.77
N THR A 58 -18.10 -3.49 12.15
CA THR A 58 -18.76 -2.79 11.03
C THR A 58 -19.38 -1.47 11.48
N VAL A 59 -19.99 -1.40 12.66
CA VAL A 59 -20.59 -0.17 13.19
C VAL A 59 -19.53 0.88 13.50
N VAL A 60 -18.45 0.50 14.20
CA VAL A 60 -17.33 1.41 14.49
C VAL A 60 -16.71 1.97 13.20
N ASN A 61 -16.56 1.12 12.18
CA ASN A 61 -16.03 1.55 10.90
C ASN A 61 -16.93 2.55 10.19
N ALA A 62 -18.25 2.34 10.20
CA ALA A 62 -19.20 3.27 9.63
C ALA A 62 -19.15 4.62 10.37
N LEU A 63 -19.10 4.61 11.70
CA LEU A 63 -18.98 5.81 12.51
C LEU A 63 -17.70 6.59 12.21
N LEU A 64 -16.55 5.92 12.13
CA LEU A 64 -15.27 6.57 11.80
C LEU A 64 -15.30 7.24 10.42
N ILE A 65 -15.89 6.58 9.42
CA ILE A 65 -16.05 7.13 8.07
C ILE A 65 -16.99 8.34 8.08
N ILE A 66 -18.12 8.25 8.80
CA ILE A 66 -19.10 9.34 8.93
C ILE A 66 -18.44 10.56 9.59
N VAL A 67 -17.73 10.36 10.70
CA VAL A 67 -17.02 11.45 11.40
C VAL A 67 -15.97 12.10 10.49
N ALA A 68 -15.14 11.30 9.82
CA ALA A 68 -14.15 11.84 8.88
C ALA A 68 -14.80 12.61 7.71
N GLY A 69 -15.94 12.12 7.21
CA GLY A 69 -16.73 12.81 6.18
C GLY A 69 -17.34 14.12 6.65
N LEU A 70 -17.87 14.18 7.88
CA LEU A 70 -18.39 15.42 8.48
C LEU A 70 -17.28 16.45 8.69
N VAL A 71 -16.10 16.02 9.13
CA VAL A 71 -14.94 16.93 9.28
C VAL A 71 -14.48 17.45 7.92
N LEU A 72 -14.43 16.59 6.89
CA LEU A 72 -14.14 17.05 5.53
C LEU A 72 -15.17 18.07 5.03
N ALA A 73 -16.46 17.86 5.32
CA ALA A 73 -17.51 18.84 4.99
C ALA A 73 -17.30 20.17 5.73
N GLY A 74 -16.93 20.13 7.02
CA GLY A 74 -16.57 21.32 7.79
C GLY A 74 -15.36 22.06 7.22
N VAL A 75 -14.31 21.33 6.80
CA VAL A 75 -13.16 21.91 6.09
C VAL A 75 -13.61 22.54 4.78
N ALA A 76 -14.47 21.88 3.98
CA ALA A 76 -14.99 22.44 2.74
C ALA A 76 -15.77 23.75 2.97
N VAL A 77 -16.56 23.84 4.05
CA VAL A 77 -17.26 25.07 4.45
C VAL A 77 -16.26 26.19 4.78
N LEU A 78 -15.22 25.89 5.57
CA LEU A 78 -14.17 26.85 5.89
C LEU A 78 -13.46 27.34 4.62
N VAL A 79 -13.06 26.43 3.72
CA VAL A 79 -12.39 26.78 2.46
C VAL A 79 -13.32 27.60 1.56
N THR A 80 -14.61 27.28 1.51
CA THR A 80 -15.61 28.07 0.78
C THR A 80 -15.72 29.49 1.34
N ALA A 81 -15.69 29.65 2.66
CA ALA A 81 -15.72 30.98 3.28
C ALA A 81 -14.48 31.83 2.94
N GLN A 82 -13.32 31.19 2.77
CA GLN A 82 -12.07 31.88 2.43
C GLN A 82 -11.92 32.19 0.94
N LEU A 83 -12.27 31.25 0.05
CA LEU A 83 -12.01 31.35 -1.39
C LEU A 83 -13.25 31.71 -2.22
N GLY A 84 -14.45 31.50 -1.68
CA GLY A 84 -15.70 31.51 -2.42
C GLY A 84 -15.98 30.22 -3.18
N THR A 85 -17.26 29.98 -3.48
CA THR A 85 -17.74 28.72 -4.09
C THR A 85 -17.13 28.47 -5.47
N ALA A 86 -17.02 29.50 -6.31
CA ALA A 86 -16.51 29.34 -7.67
C ALA A 86 -15.03 28.92 -7.69
N ALA A 87 -14.20 29.56 -6.87
CA ALA A 87 -12.78 29.23 -6.75
C ALA A 87 -12.58 27.82 -6.16
N LEU A 88 -13.37 27.44 -5.14
CA LEU A 88 -13.35 26.08 -4.59
C LEU A 88 -13.63 25.04 -5.67
N VAL A 89 -14.70 25.22 -6.46
CA VAL A 89 -15.07 24.26 -7.52
C VAL A 89 -13.96 24.13 -8.56
N LEU A 90 -13.41 25.25 -9.04
CA LEU A 90 -12.30 25.26 -10.01
C LEU A 90 -11.05 24.57 -9.44
N CYS A 91 -10.63 24.96 -8.25
CA CYS A 91 -9.42 24.42 -7.62
C CYS A 91 -9.57 22.94 -7.26
N ALA A 92 -10.75 22.51 -6.81
CA ALA A 92 -11.08 21.11 -6.58
C ALA A 92 -11.01 20.30 -7.88
N ALA A 93 -11.57 20.82 -8.97
CA ALA A 93 -11.49 20.16 -10.28
C ALA A 93 -10.04 19.98 -10.74
N LEU A 94 -9.18 21.00 -10.57
CA LEU A 94 -7.76 20.90 -10.87
C LEU A 94 -7.05 19.90 -9.95
N ALA A 95 -7.35 19.90 -8.65
CA ALA A 95 -6.75 18.99 -7.67
C ALA A 95 -7.11 17.51 -7.90
N LEU A 96 -8.18 17.20 -8.64
CA LEU A 96 -8.49 15.84 -9.07
C LEU A 96 -7.41 15.24 -9.98
N VAL A 97 -6.66 16.06 -10.73
CA VAL A 97 -5.59 15.59 -11.62
C VAL A 97 -4.44 14.94 -10.83
N PRO A 98 -3.73 15.64 -9.92
CA PRO A 98 -2.70 15.01 -9.10
C PRO A 98 -3.24 13.89 -8.21
N LEU A 99 -4.48 14.03 -7.70
CA LEU A 99 -5.12 12.96 -6.95
C LEU A 99 -5.26 11.69 -7.80
N GLY A 100 -5.75 11.82 -9.03
CA GLY A 100 -5.88 10.72 -9.98
C GLY A 100 -4.55 10.04 -10.27
N ILE A 101 -3.48 10.83 -10.46
CA ILE A 101 -2.11 10.31 -10.64
C ILE A 101 -1.67 9.51 -9.41
N CYS A 102 -1.87 10.04 -8.20
CA CYS A 102 -1.53 9.38 -6.95
C CYS A 102 -2.29 8.06 -6.77
N LEU A 103 -3.61 8.09 -6.92
CA LEU A 103 -4.46 6.91 -6.76
C LEU A 103 -4.16 5.85 -7.83
N ALA A 104 -3.84 6.25 -9.06
CA ALA A 104 -3.40 5.32 -10.09
C ALA A 104 -2.07 4.63 -9.72
N GLY A 105 -1.10 5.40 -9.19
CA GLY A 105 0.16 4.86 -8.68
C GLY A 105 -0.05 3.89 -7.52
N ILE A 106 -0.82 4.29 -6.51
CA ILE A 106 -1.16 3.46 -5.34
C ILE A 106 -1.86 2.17 -5.79
N ARG A 107 -2.85 2.27 -6.70
CA ARG A 107 -3.55 1.09 -7.23
C ARG A 107 -2.63 0.16 -8.02
N TRP A 108 -1.61 0.70 -8.68
CA TRP A 108 -0.60 -0.11 -9.38
C TRP A 108 0.33 -0.85 -8.41
N VAL A 109 0.60 -0.26 -7.24
CA VAL A 109 1.30 -0.93 -6.13
C VAL A 109 0.42 -2.05 -5.57
N ASP A 110 -0.82 -1.72 -5.22
CA ASP A 110 -1.84 -2.57 -4.59
C ASP A 110 -2.44 -3.68 -5.48
N ARG A 111 -2.05 -3.76 -6.76
CA ARG A 111 -2.69 -4.69 -7.72
C ARG A 111 -2.53 -6.19 -7.40
N TRP A 112 -1.69 -6.57 -6.43
CA TRP A 112 -1.42 -7.98 -6.11
C TRP A 112 -2.38 -8.54 -5.07
N ASP A 113 -2.72 -7.75 -4.07
CA ASP A 113 -3.69 -8.11 -3.03
C ASP A 113 -4.47 -6.85 -2.64
N PRO A 114 -5.56 -6.53 -3.37
CA PRO A 114 -6.21 -5.23 -3.22
C PRO A 114 -6.81 -5.02 -1.83
N GLU A 115 -6.46 -3.90 -1.22
CA GLU A 115 -6.95 -3.53 0.11
C GLU A 115 -8.49 -3.32 0.15
N PRO A 116 -9.13 -3.57 1.31
CA PRO A 116 -10.56 -3.36 1.48
C PRO A 116 -10.93 -1.90 1.25
N ARG A 117 -11.85 -1.67 0.30
CA ARG A 117 -12.29 -0.33 -0.12
C ARG A 117 -12.70 0.58 1.03
N GLY A 118 -13.37 0.05 2.05
CA GLY A 118 -13.78 0.84 3.21
C GLY A 118 -12.61 1.43 3.99
N ALA A 119 -11.48 0.72 4.06
CA ALA A 119 -10.26 1.21 4.72
C ALA A 119 -9.56 2.27 3.85
N LEU A 120 -9.54 2.10 2.53
CA LEU A 120 -9.02 3.13 1.60
C LEU A 120 -9.87 4.40 1.60
N VAL A 121 -11.20 4.28 1.66
CA VAL A 121 -12.11 5.42 1.80
C VAL A 121 -11.87 6.16 3.11
N PHE A 122 -11.76 5.42 4.22
CA PHE A 122 -11.39 6.02 5.51
C PHE A 122 -10.02 6.72 5.43
N ALA A 123 -9.00 6.07 4.85
CA ALA A 123 -7.67 6.64 4.71
C ALA A 123 -7.73 7.98 3.96
N PHE A 124 -8.41 8.00 2.81
CA PHE A 124 -8.59 9.21 2.01
C PHE A 124 -9.31 10.31 2.80
N LEU A 125 -10.44 10.01 3.44
CA LEU A 125 -11.21 10.98 4.22
C LEU A 125 -10.45 11.51 5.44
N TRP A 126 -9.66 10.65 6.09
CA TRP A 126 -8.78 11.07 7.18
C TRP A 126 -7.74 12.08 6.67
N GLY A 127 -7.10 11.79 5.53
CA GLY A 127 -6.15 12.69 4.90
C GLY A 127 -6.79 14.03 4.52
N ALA A 128 -7.86 13.97 3.74
CA ALA A 128 -8.51 15.13 3.15
C ALA A 128 -9.21 16.04 4.18
N GLY A 129 -9.75 15.45 5.26
CA GLY A 129 -10.50 16.16 6.29
C GLY A 129 -9.73 16.26 7.60
N MET A 130 -9.61 15.14 8.33
CA MET A 130 -9.09 15.12 9.70
C MET A 130 -7.66 15.68 9.80
N SER A 131 -6.78 15.31 8.88
CA SER A 131 -5.38 15.72 8.92
C SER A 131 -5.23 17.23 8.66
N VAL A 132 -6.03 17.76 7.73
CA VAL A 132 -6.12 19.21 7.48
C VAL A 132 -6.70 19.94 8.69
N ALA A 133 -7.79 19.44 9.27
CA ALA A 133 -8.41 20.03 10.46
C ALA A 133 -7.44 20.08 11.66
N VAL A 134 -6.70 18.99 11.92
CA VAL A 134 -5.65 18.95 12.94
C VAL A 134 -4.56 19.98 12.64
N THR A 135 -4.13 20.10 11.38
CA THR A 135 -3.11 21.07 10.97
C THR A 135 -3.57 22.50 11.20
N LEU A 136 -4.81 22.82 10.85
CA LEU A 136 -5.40 24.15 11.08
C LEU A 136 -5.56 24.46 12.58
N LEU A 137 -5.95 23.47 13.39
CA LEU A 137 -6.20 23.64 14.81
C LEU A 137 -4.91 23.81 15.62
N PHE A 138 -3.89 22.98 15.35
CA PHE A 138 -2.66 22.94 16.14
C PHE A 138 -1.51 23.74 15.53
N GLY A 139 -1.56 24.06 14.23
CA GLY A 139 -0.55 24.81 13.51
C GLY A 139 -0.11 26.09 14.23
N PRO A 140 -1.03 27.01 14.58
CA PRO A 140 -0.66 28.28 15.23
C PRO A 140 0.09 28.10 16.56
N ALA A 141 -0.32 27.13 17.40
CA ALA A 141 0.34 26.86 18.67
C ALA A 141 1.76 26.30 18.46
N VAL A 142 1.94 25.42 17.46
CA VAL A 142 3.25 24.87 17.12
C VAL A 142 4.15 25.94 16.51
N THR A 143 3.62 26.82 15.65
CA THR A 143 4.38 27.98 15.13
C THR A 143 4.87 28.85 16.28
N ALA A 144 4.01 29.19 17.25
CA ALA A 144 4.41 30.01 18.40
C ALA A 144 5.54 29.36 19.22
N LEU A 145 5.45 28.05 19.46
CA LEU A 145 6.49 27.30 20.18
C LEU A 145 7.82 27.28 19.39
N LEU A 146 7.76 27.02 18.09
CA LEU A 146 8.96 26.95 17.25
C LEU A 146 9.61 28.32 17.09
N SER A 147 8.82 29.39 16.90
CA SER A 147 9.34 30.75 16.80
C SER A 147 10.05 31.20 18.09
N ALA A 148 9.59 30.75 19.26
CA ALA A 148 10.25 31.03 20.54
C ALA A 148 11.49 30.15 20.80
N GLY A 149 11.56 28.95 20.19
CA GLY A 149 12.71 28.04 20.33
C GLY A 149 13.80 28.26 19.27
N LEU A 150 13.45 28.87 18.15
CA LEU A 150 14.31 29.16 16.99
C LEU A 150 14.48 30.68 16.83
N ASP A 151 14.89 31.35 17.90
CA ASP A 151 15.08 32.80 17.91
C ASP A 151 15.94 33.28 16.72
N GLY A 152 15.39 34.20 15.94
CA GLY A 152 16.05 34.78 14.75
C GLY A 152 15.78 34.05 13.43
N ALA A 153 15.08 32.91 13.43
CA ALA A 153 14.65 32.26 12.18
C ALA A 153 13.50 33.05 11.51
N SER A 154 13.55 33.18 10.19
CA SER A 154 12.48 33.84 9.42
C SER A 154 11.15 33.08 9.55
N PRO A 155 10.00 33.77 9.65
CA PRO A 155 8.68 33.14 9.55
C PRO A 155 8.50 32.28 8.29
N ASP A 156 9.15 32.66 7.18
CA ASP A 156 9.13 31.94 5.91
C ASP A 156 9.89 30.60 5.96
N VAL A 157 10.69 30.40 7.01
CA VAL A 157 11.37 29.14 7.31
C VAL A 157 10.60 28.38 8.39
N VAL A 158 10.25 29.03 9.51
CA VAL A 158 9.61 28.37 10.66
C VAL A 158 8.29 27.71 10.27
N GLY A 159 7.42 28.43 9.54
CA GLY A 159 6.12 27.88 9.12
C GLY A 159 6.27 26.76 8.08
N PRO A 160 6.71 27.09 6.85
CA PRO A 160 6.75 26.14 5.74
C PRO A 160 7.75 24.98 5.93
N VAL A 161 8.92 25.22 6.53
CA VAL A 161 9.99 24.21 6.59
C VAL A 161 9.93 23.36 7.85
N PHE A 162 9.48 23.90 8.99
CA PHE A 162 9.45 23.15 10.25
C PHE A 162 8.04 22.82 10.70
N GLN A 163 7.19 23.82 10.89
CA GLN A 163 5.86 23.62 11.47
C GLN A 163 4.98 22.75 10.58
N ALA A 164 4.87 23.09 9.29
CA ALA A 164 4.01 22.37 8.35
C ALA A 164 4.40 20.88 8.27
N PRO A 165 5.67 20.51 7.95
CA PRO A 165 6.09 19.11 7.95
C PRO A 165 5.84 18.37 9.27
N LEU A 166 6.12 18.99 10.41
CA LEU A 166 5.94 18.38 11.71
C LEU A 166 4.46 18.06 11.99
N VAL A 167 3.59 19.06 11.88
CA VAL A 167 2.18 18.92 12.23
C VAL A 167 1.47 18.02 11.23
N GLU A 168 1.74 18.21 9.94
CA GLU A 168 1.04 17.49 8.89
C GLU A 168 1.39 16.01 8.85
N GLU A 169 2.68 15.65 8.94
CA GLU A 169 3.07 14.23 8.89
C GLU A 169 2.63 13.48 10.15
N ILE A 170 2.60 14.16 11.32
CA ILE A 170 1.96 13.60 12.53
C ILE A 170 0.47 13.39 12.29
N ALA A 171 -0.25 14.41 11.79
CA ALA A 171 -1.69 14.35 11.57
C ALA A 171 -2.09 13.25 10.56
N LYS A 172 -1.37 13.13 9.44
CA LYS A 172 -1.51 12.05 8.46
C LYS A 172 -1.19 10.71 9.11
N GLY A 173 -0.07 10.65 9.81
CA GLY A 173 0.40 9.46 10.50
C GLY A 173 -0.61 8.89 11.50
N LEU A 174 -1.30 9.76 12.26
CA LEU A 174 -2.34 9.32 13.19
C LEU A 174 -3.46 8.53 12.48
N GLY A 175 -3.80 8.87 11.24
CA GLY A 175 -4.77 8.10 10.44
C GLY A 175 -4.26 6.71 10.09
N VAL A 176 -2.99 6.62 9.71
CA VAL A 176 -2.31 5.33 9.45
C VAL A 176 -2.26 4.51 10.74
N LEU A 177 -2.01 5.15 11.88
CA LEU A 177 -1.97 4.49 13.18
C LEU A 177 -3.37 3.98 13.58
N VAL A 178 -4.42 4.77 13.38
CA VAL A 178 -5.81 4.34 13.59
C VAL A 178 -6.16 3.13 12.72
N LEU A 179 -5.73 3.11 11.45
CA LEU A 179 -5.86 1.92 10.59
C LEU A 179 -5.06 0.73 11.13
N ALA A 180 -3.81 0.95 11.54
CA ALA A 180 -2.96 -0.08 12.13
C ALA A 180 -3.54 -0.66 13.44
N PHE A 181 -4.36 0.10 14.18
CA PHE A 181 -5.07 -0.36 15.38
C PHE A 181 -6.41 -1.04 15.08
N SER A 182 -7.21 -0.48 14.16
CA SER A 182 -8.56 -0.94 13.86
C SER A 182 -8.63 -2.04 12.80
N ARG A 183 -7.64 -2.10 11.89
CA ARG A 183 -7.60 -3.00 10.71
C ARG A 183 -6.39 -3.92 10.69
N ARG A 184 -5.83 -4.26 11.86
CA ARG A 184 -4.60 -5.05 12.03
C ARG A 184 -4.50 -6.32 11.19
N THR A 185 -5.64 -6.96 10.92
CA THR A 185 -5.73 -8.22 10.17
C THR A 185 -5.52 -8.06 8.67
N HIS A 186 -5.53 -6.81 8.16
CA HIS A 186 -5.30 -6.46 6.76
C HIS A 186 -3.94 -5.77 6.57
N PHE A 187 -3.05 -5.86 7.56
CA PHE A 187 -1.64 -5.49 7.42
C PHE A 187 -0.82 -6.77 7.43
N ASP A 188 -0.63 -7.34 6.26
CA ASP A 188 0.15 -8.56 6.03
C ASP A 188 1.60 -8.24 5.60
N GLY A 189 1.87 -7.01 5.15
CA GLY A 189 3.20 -6.59 4.72
C GLY A 189 3.51 -5.08 4.74
N PRO A 190 4.75 -4.73 4.37
CA PRO A 190 5.18 -3.34 4.20
C PRO A 190 4.48 -2.62 3.04
N VAL A 191 4.08 -3.35 1.99
CA VAL A 191 3.37 -2.77 0.83
C VAL A 191 2.00 -2.22 1.23
N ASP A 192 1.24 -2.98 2.02
CA ASP A 192 -0.05 -2.59 2.59
C ASP A 192 0.07 -1.27 3.38
N GLY A 193 1.13 -1.18 4.21
CA GLY A 193 1.46 0.02 4.96
C GLY A 193 1.69 1.24 4.06
N ILE A 194 2.43 1.07 2.97
CA ILE A 194 2.65 2.13 1.95
C ILE A 194 1.33 2.51 1.26
N VAL A 195 0.47 1.53 0.94
CA VAL A 195 -0.82 1.77 0.28
C VAL A 195 -1.76 2.58 1.18
N TYR A 196 -1.91 2.20 2.45
CA TYR A 196 -2.73 2.94 3.40
C TYR A 196 -2.19 4.35 3.66
N ALA A 197 -0.90 4.46 3.98
CA ALA A 197 -0.26 5.75 4.24
C ALA A 197 -0.27 6.67 3.03
N GLY A 198 0.00 6.11 1.85
CA GLY A 198 -0.08 6.82 0.58
C GLY A 198 -1.50 7.32 0.28
N THR A 199 -2.53 6.55 0.64
CA THR A 199 -3.93 6.97 0.46
C THR A 199 -4.31 8.10 1.42
N VAL A 200 -3.83 8.07 2.68
CA VAL A 200 -3.98 9.20 3.62
C VAL A 200 -3.28 10.44 3.06
N ALA A 201 -2.03 10.30 2.62
CA ALA A 201 -1.26 11.39 2.06
C ALA A 201 -1.90 11.99 0.79
N ALA A 202 -2.43 11.15 -0.10
CA ALA A 202 -3.13 11.58 -1.30
C ALA A 202 -4.41 12.38 -0.96
N GLY A 203 -5.15 11.96 0.06
CA GLY A 203 -6.29 12.73 0.58
C GLY A 203 -5.87 14.09 1.11
N PHE A 204 -4.82 14.16 1.91
CA PHE A 204 -4.29 15.44 2.40
C PHE A 204 -3.85 16.35 1.25
N ALA A 205 -3.03 15.81 0.33
CA ALA A 205 -2.51 16.53 -0.82
C ALA A 205 -3.64 17.05 -1.73
N PHE A 206 -4.78 16.35 -1.81
CA PHE A 206 -5.94 16.84 -2.54
C PHE A 206 -6.48 18.15 -1.96
N THR A 207 -6.80 18.18 -0.66
CA THR A 207 -7.30 19.39 0.00
C THR A 207 -6.25 20.50 0.04
N GLU A 208 -4.99 20.13 0.27
CA GLU A 208 -3.89 21.09 0.30
C GLU A 208 -3.69 21.74 -1.08
N ASN A 209 -3.71 20.97 -2.17
CA ASN A 209 -3.63 21.53 -3.52
C ASN A 209 -4.79 22.49 -3.83
N ILE A 210 -6.00 22.26 -3.32
CA ILE A 210 -7.11 23.21 -3.45
C ILE A 210 -6.73 24.56 -2.83
N LEU A 211 -6.14 24.55 -1.63
CA LEU A 211 -5.71 25.77 -0.93
C LEU A 211 -4.56 26.49 -1.68
N TYR A 212 -3.58 25.75 -2.19
CA TYR A 212 -2.48 26.32 -2.96
C TYR A 212 -2.94 26.89 -4.31
N PHE A 213 -3.86 26.22 -5.00
CA PHE A 213 -4.44 26.73 -6.25
C PHE A 213 -5.32 27.96 -5.99
N GLY A 214 -6.10 27.93 -4.91
CA GLY A 214 -6.95 29.05 -4.50
C GLY A 214 -6.14 30.30 -4.13
N SER A 215 -5.09 30.13 -3.33
CA SER A 215 -4.18 31.24 -3.01
C SER A 215 -3.46 31.79 -4.23
N ALA A 216 -3.01 30.92 -5.15
CA ALA A 216 -2.39 31.34 -6.40
C ALA A 216 -3.33 32.13 -7.33
N LEU A 217 -4.65 31.87 -7.28
CA LEU A 217 -5.65 32.66 -8.01
C LEU A 217 -5.80 34.08 -7.47
N THR A 218 -5.58 34.28 -6.16
CA THR A 218 -5.67 35.58 -5.49
C THR A 218 -4.37 36.38 -5.53
N ASP A 219 -3.27 35.75 -5.93
CA ASP A 219 -1.96 36.38 -6.11
C ASP A 219 -1.96 37.32 -7.34
N PRO A 220 -1.16 38.41 -7.39
CA PRO A 220 -1.14 39.34 -8.53
C PRO A 220 -0.82 38.69 -9.87
N ALA A 221 -0.14 37.54 -9.87
CA ALA A 221 0.11 36.74 -11.08
C ALA A 221 -1.16 36.07 -11.66
N GLY A 222 -2.25 36.01 -10.90
CA GLY A 222 -3.55 35.48 -11.30
C GLY A 222 -3.46 34.09 -11.94
N LEU A 223 -4.00 33.95 -13.15
CA LEU A 223 -3.98 32.68 -13.89
C LEU A 223 -2.57 32.15 -14.17
N GLY A 224 -1.57 33.04 -14.36
CA GLY A 224 -0.19 32.62 -14.56
C GLY A 224 0.41 31.98 -13.31
N GLY A 225 0.10 32.53 -12.13
CA GLY A 225 0.46 31.96 -10.84
C GLY A 225 -0.19 30.60 -10.62
N LEU A 226 -1.50 30.50 -10.86
CA LEU A 226 -2.24 29.24 -10.79
C LEU A 226 -1.62 28.15 -11.68
N ILE A 227 -1.34 28.46 -12.95
CA ILE A 227 -0.75 27.50 -13.90
C ILE A 227 0.62 27.02 -13.38
N THR A 228 1.44 27.96 -12.89
CA THR A 228 2.76 27.63 -12.34
C THR A 228 2.65 26.68 -11.15
N VAL A 229 1.81 27.01 -10.17
CA VAL A 229 1.60 26.19 -8.98
C VAL A 229 1.00 24.82 -9.35
N PHE A 230 0.05 24.78 -10.27
CA PHE A 230 -0.53 23.54 -10.78
C PHE A 230 0.50 22.64 -11.46
N VAL A 231 1.38 23.18 -12.30
CA VAL A 231 2.41 22.39 -12.99
C VAL A 231 3.42 21.86 -11.97
N MET A 232 3.95 22.73 -11.10
CA MET A 232 5.01 22.32 -10.16
C MET A 232 4.49 21.33 -9.12
N ARG A 233 3.33 21.62 -8.50
CA ARG A 233 2.76 20.76 -7.45
C ARG A 233 2.00 19.56 -8.01
N GLY A 234 1.19 19.81 -9.03
CA GLY A 234 0.23 18.84 -9.56
C GLY A 234 0.82 17.85 -10.57
N ILE A 235 1.85 18.26 -11.32
CA ILE A 235 2.43 17.43 -12.40
C ILE A 235 3.84 16.94 -12.04
N PHE A 236 4.71 17.83 -11.57
CA PHE A 236 6.09 17.44 -11.22
C PHE A 236 6.16 16.72 -9.87
N SER A 237 5.41 17.15 -8.85
CA SER A 237 5.51 16.58 -7.50
C SER A 237 4.25 15.89 -6.94
N PRO A 238 3.39 15.20 -7.75
CA PRO A 238 2.14 14.65 -7.24
C PRO A 238 2.38 13.63 -6.11
N PHE A 239 3.48 12.88 -6.17
CA PHE A 239 3.79 11.83 -5.20
C PHE A 239 4.53 12.31 -3.95
N ALA A 240 4.86 13.60 -3.79
CA ALA A 240 5.71 14.07 -2.69
C ALA A 240 5.19 13.62 -1.31
N HIS A 241 3.97 14.01 -0.94
CA HIS A 241 3.35 13.56 0.31
C HIS A 241 3.21 12.04 0.40
N VAL A 242 2.88 11.38 -0.72
CA VAL A 242 2.73 9.91 -0.77
C VAL A 242 4.02 9.22 -0.39
N MET A 243 5.18 9.73 -0.82
CA MET A 243 6.48 9.16 -0.44
C MET A 243 6.82 9.40 1.02
N PHE A 244 6.57 10.62 1.53
CA PHE A 244 6.93 11.00 2.89
C PHE A 244 6.12 10.19 3.91
N THR A 245 4.80 10.30 3.88
CA THR A 245 3.94 9.51 4.77
C THR A 245 4.06 8.01 4.44
N GLY A 246 4.35 7.65 3.19
CA GLY A 246 4.63 6.28 2.77
C GLY A 246 5.81 5.63 3.50
N ALA A 247 6.84 6.41 3.88
CA ALA A 247 7.97 5.92 4.69
C ALA A 247 7.51 5.49 6.10
N LEU A 248 6.61 6.26 6.72
CA LEU A 248 5.95 5.86 7.96
C LEU A 248 5.13 4.57 7.77
N GLY A 249 4.34 4.52 6.69
CA GLY A 249 3.55 3.34 6.33
C GLY A 249 4.40 2.08 6.19
N PHE A 250 5.53 2.18 5.51
CA PHE A 250 6.50 1.10 5.35
C PHE A 250 6.98 0.56 6.71
N VAL A 251 7.42 1.43 7.62
CA VAL A 251 7.92 1.04 8.95
C VAL A 251 6.83 0.34 9.77
N LEU A 252 5.61 0.88 9.76
CA LEU A 252 4.48 0.26 10.44
C LEU A 252 4.13 -1.11 9.85
N GLY A 253 4.10 -1.24 8.52
CA GLY A 253 3.82 -2.50 7.83
C GLY A 253 4.84 -3.60 8.16
N VAL A 254 6.14 -3.28 8.21
CA VAL A 254 7.19 -4.23 8.64
C VAL A 254 6.95 -4.74 10.06
N VAL A 255 6.53 -3.87 10.97
CA VAL A 255 6.33 -4.23 12.39
C VAL A 255 5.04 -5.03 12.57
N LEU A 256 3.97 -4.67 11.87
CA LEU A 256 2.68 -5.37 11.89
C LEU A 256 2.76 -6.76 11.26
N ALA A 257 3.53 -6.93 10.19
CA ALA A 257 3.79 -8.24 9.58
C ALA A 257 4.42 -9.24 10.57
N LYS A 258 5.15 -8.74 11.58
CA LYS A 258 5.74 -9.54 12.68
C LYS A 258 4.82 -9.66 13.91
N ARG A 259 3.54 -9.28 13.78
CA ARG A 259 2.53 -9.28 14.86
C ARG A 259 2.95 -8.51 16.13
N ARG A 260 3.85 -7.53 16.00
CA ARG A 260 4.28 -6.70 17.14
C ARG A 260 3.23 -5.61 17.39
N THR A 261 2.75 -5.52 18.64
CA THR A 261 1.68 -4.60 19.05
C THR A 261 2.10 -3.74 20.25
N GLY A 262 1.19 -2.87 20.72
CA GLY A 262 1.41 -2.03 21.90
C GLY A 262 2.58 -1.07 21.73
N GLY A 263 3.47 -1.00 22.71
CA GLY A 263 4.61 -0.08 22.71
C GLY A 263 5.55 -0.24 21.52
N ARG A 264 5.66 -1.45 20.93
CA ARG A 264 6.47 -1.65 19.71
C ARG A 264 5.87 -0.98 18.48
N LEU A 265 4.55 -0.93 18.38
CA LEU A 265 3.85 -0.25 17.29
C LEU A 265 3.97 1.27 17.44
N VAL A 266 3.87 1.78 18.67
CA VAL A 266 4.10 3.21 18.96
C VAL A 266 5.54 3.61 18.70
N GLY A 267 6.52 2.79 19.10
CA GLY A 267 7.93 3.03 18.75
C GLY A 267 8.16 3.04 17.24
N ALA A 268 7.53 2.11 16.50
CA ALA A 268 7.58 2.08 15.05
C ALA A 268 6.96 3.32 14.40
N PHE A 269 5.87 3.83 14.96
CA PHE A 269 5.24 5.08 14.54
C PHE A 269 6.21 6.26 14.66
N LEU A 270 6.87 6.41 15.81
CA LEU A 270 7.85 7.48 16.02
C LEU A 270 9.05 7.35 15.08
N VAL A 271 9.57 6.12 14.91
CA VAL A 271 10.69 5.86 13.97
C VAL A 271 10.29 6.17 12.53
N GLY A 272 9.07 5.82 12.12
CA GLY A 272 8.57 6.08 10.77
C GLY A 272 8.26 7.56 10.50
N LEU A 273 7.93 8.34 11.54
CA LEU A 273 7.71 9.79 11.42
C LEU A 273 9.00 10.53 11.07
N VAL A 274 10.16 10.07 11.56
CA VAL A 274 11.44 10.74 11.31
C VAL A 274 11.73 10.91 9.81
N PRO A 275 11.76 9.86 8.96
CA PRO A 275 11.98 10.03 7.53
C PRO A 275 10.81 10.73 6.82
N ALA A 276 9.58 10.60 7.32
CA ALA A 276 8.42 11.30 6.75
C ALA A 276 8.56 12.82 6.90
N ILE A 277 8.78 13.28 8.14
CA ILE A 277 9.00 14.69 8.48
C ILE A 277 10.24 15.19 7.76
N ALA A 278 11.39 14.50 7.87
CA ALA A 278 12.64 14.95 7.26
C ALA A 278 12.54 15.08 5.73
N GLY A 279 11.89 14.14 5.05
CA GLY A 279 11.65 14.22 3.60
C GLY A 279 10.77 15.39 3.23
N HIS A 280 9.73 15.66 4.02
CA HIS A 280 8.83 16.79 3.79
C HIS A 280 9.52 18.14 4.10
N MET A 281 10.31 18.24 5.16
CA MET A 281 11.15 19.40 5.46
C MET A 281 12.15 19.67 4.34
N LEU A 282 12.80 18.62 3.81
CA LEU A 282 13.72 18.74 2.68
C LEU A 282 13.01 19.27 1.43
N TRP A 283 11.78 18.82 1.17
CA TRP A 283 10.99 19.30 0.04
C TRP A 283 10.61 20.77 0.17
N ASN A 284 10.09 21.19 1.32
CA ASN A 284 9.66 22.58 1.53
C ASN A 284 10.85 23.54 1.70
N GLY A 285 11.91 23.09 2.37
CA GLY A 285 13.11 23.90 2.62
C GLY A 285 14.14 23.87 1.50
N GLY A 286 14.06 22.93 0.56
CA GLY A 286 15.07 22.74 -0.48
C GLY A 286 15.32 23.99 -1.31
N LEU A 287 14.24 24.68 -1.70
CA LEU A 287 14.31 25.94 -2.47
C LEU A 287 14.52 27.19 -1.62
N VAL A 288 14.36 27.09 -0.31
CA VAL A 288 14.54 28.20 0.62
C VAL A 288 15.98 28.25 1.14
N VAL A 289 16.61 27.09 1.31
CA VAL A 289 17.87 26.95 2.04
C VAL A 289 19.03 26.49 1.16
N VAL A 290 18.78 25.64 0.15
CA VAL A 290 19.86 24.90 -0.54
C VAL A 290 19.94 25.22 -2.04
N PHE A 291 18.82 25.43 -2.70
CA PHE A 291 18.73 25.63 -4.15
C PHE A 291 18.06 26.96 -4.48
N THR A 292 18.48 27.60 -5.57
CA THR A 292 17.89 28.85 -6.07
C THR A 292 16.92 28.64 -7.21
N ASP A 293 16.86 27.43 -7.79
CA ASP A 293 15.97 27.10 -8.91
C ASP A 293 15.29 25.74 -8.72
N PHE A 294 14.02 25.69 -9.13
CA PHE A 294 13.16 24.50 -8.98
C PHE A 294 13.70 23.28 -9.73
N PHE A 295 14.20 23.46 -10.95
CA PHE A 295 14.55 22.33 -11.81
C PHE A 295 15.82 21.62 -11.34
N SER A 296 16.85 22.35 -10.91
CA SER A 296 18.04 21.76 -10.31
C SER A 296 17.69 21.01 -9.04
N PHE A 297 16.90 21.60 -8.14
CA PHE A 297 16.41 20.91 -6.94
C PHE A 297 15.65 19.62 -7.31
N TYR A 298 14.73 19.73 -8.26
CA TYR A 298 13.90 18.61 -8.69
C TYR A 298 14.74 17.47 -9.29
N PHE A 299 15.63 17.75 -10.24
CA PHE A 299 16.39 16.70 -10.93
C PHE A 299 17.54 16.14 -10.11
N LEU A 300 18.15 16.92 -9.21
CA LEU A 300 19.29 16.47 -8.40
C LEU A 300 18.89 15.82 -7.08
N VAL A 301 17.72 16.17 -6.52
CA VAL A 301 17.29 15.66 -5.22
C VAL A 301 16.00 14.87 -5.33
N GLN A 302 14.93 15.48 -5.84
CA GLN A 302 13.61 14.86 -5.80
C GLN A 302 13.49 13.64 -6.71
N LEU A 303 13.96 13.74 -7.97
CA LEU A 303 13.88 12.66 -8.92
C LEU A 303 14.69 11.43 -8.45
N PRO A 304 15.96 11.57 -7.97
CA PRO A 304 16.68 10.45 -7.37
C PRO A 304 15.95 9.83 -6.17
N LEU A 305 15.40 10.65 -5.27
CA LEU A 305 14.62 10.14 -4.13
C LEU A 305 13.39 9.35 -4.60
N PHE A 306 12.68 9.86 -5.61
CA PHE A 306 11.53 9.18 -6.21
C PHE A 306 11.91 7.84 -6.86
N LEU A 307 13.03 7.80 -7.57
CA LEU A 307 13.55 6.55 -8.17
C LEU A 307 13.95 5.52 -7.10
N ILE A 308 14.53 5.96 -5.98
CA ILE A 308 14.84 5.09 -4.84
C ILE A 308 13.55 4.49 -4.27
N VAL A 309 12.52 5.30 -4.04
CA VAL A 309 11.22 4.81 -3.52
C VAL A 309 10.59 3.81 -4.51
N ILE A 310 10.62 4.08 -5.81
CA ILE A 310 10.16 3.12 -6.84
C ILE A 310 10.96 1.82 -6.76
N ALA A 311 12.29 1.89 -6.66
CA ALA A 311 13.15 0.72 -6.57
C ALA A 311 12.84 -0.12 -5.33
N VAL A 312 12.61 0.53 -4.18
CA VAL A 312 12.17 -0.13 -2.93
C VAL A 312 10.84 -0.84 -3.14
N VAL A 313 9.82 -0.15 -3.66
CA VAL A 313 8.50 -0.74 -3.93
C VAL A 313 8.60 -1.92 -4.91
N LEU A 314 9.37 -1.79 -5.98
CA LEU A 314 9.61 -2.90 -6.92
C LEU A 314 10.33 -4.08 -6.26
N GLY A 315 11.29 -3.80 -5.38
CA GLY A 315 12.00 -4.81 -4.59
C GLY A 315 11.05 -5.58 -3.66
N LEU A 316 10.23 -4.86 -2.89
CA LEU A 316 9.23 -5.46 -1.99
C LEU A 316 8.27 -6.37 -2.75
N ARG A 317 7.79 -5.94 -3.91
CA ARG A 317 6.88 -6.75 -4.72
C ARG A 317 7.53 -7.98 -5.32
N ARG A 318 8.80 -7.90 -5.70
CA ARG A 318 9.57 -9.08 -6.11
C ARG A 318 9.75 -10.05 -4.95
N ALA A 319 10.00 -9.55 -3.74
CA ALA A 319 10.12 -10.36 -2.54
C ALA A 319 8.79 -11.06 -2.19
N GLU A 320 7.67 -10.33 -2.19
CA GLU A 320 6.33 -10.91 -1.98
C GLU A 320 5.99 -12.00 -3.01
N ARG A 321 6.34 -11.76 -4.28
CA ARG A 321 6.20 -12.76 -5.34
C ARG A 321 6.97 -14.04 -5.01
N ALA A 322 8.24 -13.88 -4.65
CA ALA A 322 9.12 -15.01 -4.34
C ALA A 322 8.59 -15.80 -3.13
N VAL A 323 8.17 -15.11 -2.08
CA VAL A 323 7.55 -15.75 -0.89
C VAL A 323 6.26 -16.47 -1.28
N THR A 324 5.38 -15.85 -2.07
CA THR A 324 4.13 -16.48 -2.53
C THR A 324 4.43 -17.77 -3.27
N TYR A 325 5.37 -17.74 -4.23
CA TYR A 325 5.77 -18.93 -4.99
C TYR A 325 6.32 -20.03 -4.07
N GLN A 326 7.28 -19.70 -3.20
CA GLN A 326 7.91 -20.66 -2.29
C GLN A 326 6.90 -21.33 -1.37
N ARG A 327 5.93 -20.57 -0.83
CA ARG A 327 4.92 -21.11 0.09
C ARG A 327 3.88 -21.96 -0.63
N LEU A 328 3.49 -21.57 -1.85
CA LEU A 328 2.57 -22.37 -2.66
C LEU A 328 3.20 -23.65 -3.20
N ALA A 329 4.52 -23.65 -3.45
CA ALA A 329 5.26 -24.86 -3.85
C ALA A 329 5.22 -25.96 -2.78
N GLU A 330 5.18 -25.61 -1.48
CA GLU A 330 4.99 -26.61 -0.41
C GLU A 330 3.65 -27.37 -0.57
N TYR A 331 2.59 -26.65 -0.94
CA TYR A 331 1.29 -27.28 -1.19
C TYR A 331 1.27 -28.09 -2.47
N SER A 332 2.05 -27.69 -3.48
CA SER A 332 2.19 -28.50 -4.69
C SER A 332 2.93 -29.82 -4.42
N ALA A 333 4.00 -29.78 -3.64
CA ALA A 333 4.72 -30.99 -3.22
C ALA A 333 3.82 -31.95 -2.42
N SER A 334 2.84 -31.43 -1.66
CA SER A 334 1.84 -32.23 -0.93
C SER A 334 0.60 -32.63 -1.75
N GLY A 335 0.53 -32.25 -3.04
CA GLY A 335 -0.55 -32.62 -3.96
C GLY A 335 -1.83 -31.80 -3.87
N TRP A 336 -1.85 -30.69 -3.11
CA TRP A 336 -3.00 -29.78 -3.04
C TRP A 336 -3.11 -28.84 -4.25
N LEU A 337 -1.97 -28.50 -4.85
CA LEU A 337 -1.85 -27.62 -6.02
C LEU A 337 -0.99 -28.26 -7.11
N THR A 338 -1.22 -27.89 -8.36
CA THR A 338 -0.29 -28.19 -9.46
C THR A 338 0.77 -27.08 -9.59
N ASP A 339 1.96 -27.39 -10.12
CA ASP A 339 3.01 -26.39 -10.38
C ASP A 339 2.49 -25.23 -11.27
N ARG A 340 1.57 -25.54 -12.19
CA ARG A 340 0.94 -24.55 -13.06
C ARG A 340 -0.02 -23.64 -12.30
N GLU A 341 -0.78 -24.17 -11.34
CA GLU A 341 -1.60 -23.35 -10.44
C GLU A 341 -0.72 -22.46 -9.56
N VAL A 342 0.41 -22.98 -9.07
CA VAL A 342 1.38 -22.18 -8.29
C VAL A 342 1.92 -21.02 -9.13
N GLU A 343 2.41 -21.29 -10.34
CA GLU A 343 2.94 -20.25 -11.24
C GLU A 343 1.85 -19.22 -11.63
N MET A 344 0.62 -19.70 -11.86
CA MET A 344 -0.53 -18.86 -12.17
C MET A 344 -0.85 -17.91 -11.02
N VAL A 345 -0.93 -18.42 -9.78
CA VAL A 345 -1.23 -17.61 -8.60
C VAL A 345 -0.04 -16.74 -8.20
N ALA A 346 1.20 -17.16 -8.40
CA ALA A 346 2.39 -16.41 -8.00
C ALA A 346 2.88 -15.39 -9.04
N SER A 347 2.16 -15.14 -10.13
CA SER A 347 2.61 -14.17 -11.15
C SER A 347 1.48 -13.26 -11.66
N PRO A 348 1.77 -11.97 -12.00
CA PRO A 348 0.75 -11.08 -12.55
C PRO A 348 0.24 -11.56 -13.89
N GLY A 349 1.15 -11.98 -14.77
CA GLY A 349 0.81 -12.52 -16.09
C GLY A 349 -0.08 -13.75 -15.97
N GLY A 350 0.28 -14.69 -15.09
CA GLY A 350 -0.52 -15.88 -14.81
C GLY A 350 -1.94 -15.55 -14.34
N ARG A 351 -2.07 -14.67 -13.34
CA ARG A 351 -3.39 -14.23 -12.81
C ARG A 351 -4.22 -13.55 -13.90
N SER A 352 -3.65 -12.62 -14.65
CA SER A 352 -4.35 -11.91 -15.72
C SER A 352 -4.82 -12.86 -16.82
N SER A 353 -3.96 -13.79 -17.26
CA SER A 353 -4.32 -14.81 -18.25
C SER A 353 -5.40 -15.76 -17.73
N ALA A 354 -5.32 -16.18 -16.46
CA ALA A 354 -6.31 -17.04 -15.83
C ALA A 354 -7.66 -16.35 -15.69
N LEU A 355 -7.70 -15.07 -15.29
CA LEU A 355 -8.92 -14.28 -15.23
C LEU A 355 -9.53 -14.05 -16.62
N ALA A 356 -8.71 -13.75 -17.63
CA ALA A 356 -9.18 -13.59 -19.01
C ALA A 356 -9.75 -14.89 -19.59
N TRP A 357 -9.13 -16.03 -19.31
CA TRP A 357 -9.68 -17.34 -19.65
C TRP A 357 -10.97 -17.63 -18.87
N ALA A 358 -10.98 -17.40 -17.56
CA ALA A 358 -12.14 -17.64 -16.71
C ALA A 358 -13.35 -16.79 -17.12
N ALA A 359 -13.14 -15.54 -17.54
CA ALA A 359 -14.19 -14.69 -18.10
C ALA A 359 -14.82 -15.30 -19.36
N ARG A 360 -14.01 -15.88 -20.24
CA ARG A 360 -14.49 -16.59 -21.44
C ARG A 360 -15.24 -17.88 -21.14
N VAL A 361 -15.23 -18.38 -19.90
CA VAL A 361 -16.01 -19.56 -19.50
C VAL A 361 -17.05 -19.25 -18.42
N GLY A 362 -17.28 -17.97 -18.11
CA GLY A 362 -18.23 -17.55 -17.07
C GLY A 362 -17.76 -17.81 -15.62
N ALA A 363 -16.49 -18.18 -15.42
CA ALA A 363 -15.92 -18.52 -14.12
C ALA A 363 -15.09 -17.40 -13.48
N ALA A 364 -15.13 -16.17 -14.00
CA ALA A 364 -14.29 -15.07 -13.51
C ALA A 364 -14.42 -14.79 -11.99
N PRO A 365 -15.63 -14.79 -11.38
CA PRO A 365 -15.75 -14.62 -9.93
C PRO A 365 -15.07 -15.74 -9.13
N ALA A 366 -15.26 -17.00 -9.55
CA ALA A 366 -14.65 -18.16 -8.91
C ALA A 366 -13.12 -18.16 -9.06
N MET A 367 -12.60 -17.80 -10.24
CA MET A 367 -11.15 -17.65 -10.47
C MET A 367 -10.55 -16.53 -9.61
N LYS A 368 -11.24 -15.38 -9.50
CA LYS A 368 -10.79 -14.30 -8.61
C LYS A 368 -10.72 -14.75 -7.16
N ARG A 369 -11.71 -15.54 -6.72
CA ARG A 369 -11.74 -16.14 -5.38
C ARG A 369 -10.60 -17.14 -5.18
N PHE A 370 -10.37 -18.04 -6.14
CA PHE A 370 -9.27 -19.00 -6.13
C PHE A 370 -7.90 -18.32 -5.99
N ILE A 371 -7.64 -17.28 -6.80
CA ILE A 371 -6.39 -16.51 -6.74
C ILE A 371 -6.23 -15.83 -5.36
N SER A 372 -7.28 -15.17 -4.86
CA SER A 372 -7.26 -14.48 -3.57
C SER A 372 -7.02 -15.47 -2.41
N ILE A 373 -7.68 -16.63 -2.43
CA ILE A 373 -7.46 -17.70 -1.45
C ILE A 373 -6.01 -18.21 -1.51
N GLY A 374 -5.48 -18.45 -2.71
CA GLY A 374 -4.10 -18.90 -2.88
C GLY A 374 -3.06 -17.91 -2.35
N VAL A 375 -3.24 -16.61 -2.61
CA VAL A 375 -2.38 -15.57 -2.03
C VAL A 375 -2.47 -15.56 -0.50
N ARG A 376 -3.69 -15.60 0.04
CA ARG A 376 -3.92 -15.61 1.49
C ARG A 376 -3.34 -16.86 2.15
N LEU A 377 -3.45 -18.02 1.51
CA LEU A 377 -2.88 -19.28 1.96
C LEU A 377 -1.34 -19.18 2.05
N ALA A 378 -0.70 -18.59 1.04
CA ALA A 378 0.73 -18.36 1.04
C ALA A 378 1.19 -17.48 2.21
N PHE A 379 0.44 -16.41 2.52
CA PHE A 379 0.73 -15.53 3.66
C PHE A 379 0.51 -16.22 5.01
N VAL A 380 -0.59 -16.97 5.17
CA VAL A 380 -0.84 -17.79 6.38
C VAL A 380 0.33 -18.77 6.59
N ARG A 381 0.75 -19.45 5.52
CA ARG A 381 1.88 -20.39 5.58
C ARG A 381 3.19 -19.70 5.95
N GLN A 382 3.46 -18.53 5.39
CA GLN A 382 4.64 -17.74 5.74
C GLN A 382 4.63 -17.36 7.22
N ARG A 383 3.48 -16.96 7.78
CA ARG A 383 3.38 -16.63 9.22
C ARG A 383 3.63 -17.83 10.12
N LEU A 384 3.06 -18.99 9.76
CA LEU A 384 3.30 -20.27 10.46
C LEU A 384 4.78 -20.63 10.45
N ARG A 385 5.44 -20.54 9.29
CA ARG A 385 6.88 -20.82 9.15
C ARG A 385 7.77 -19.82 9.88
N ALA A 386 7.39 -18.54 9.89
CA ALA A 386 8.17 -17.48 10.52
C ALA A 386 7.97 -17.36 12.04
N GLY A 387 7.14 -18.20 12.66
CA GLY A 387 6.85 -18.16 14.10
C GLY A 387 6.00 -16.96 14.53
N HIS A 388 5.30 -16.31 13.61
CA HIS A 388 4.43 -15.14 13.87
C HIS A 388 2.94 -15.48 13.70
N ALA A 389 2.58 -16.76 13.76
CA ALA A 389 1.21 -17.21 13.56
C ALA A 389 0.29 -16.80 14.72
N ALA A 390 -0.92 -16.38 14.38
CA ALA A 390 -2.01 -16.27 15.35
C ALA A 390 -2.50 -17.67 15.76
N ALA A 391 -3.12 -17.79 16.93
CA ALA A 391 -3.67 -19.06 17.41
C ALA A 391 -4.69 -19.70 16.44
N THR A 392 -5.34 -18.88 15.59
CA THR A 392 -6.31 -19.30 14.58
C THR A 392 -5.71 -19.63 13.22
N ASP A 393 -4.43 -19.32 12.99
CA ASP A 393 -3.80 -19.50 11.67
C ASP A 393 -3.77 -20.96 11.19
N PRO A 394 -3.53 -22.00 12.05
CA PRO A 394 -3.62 -23.39 11.62
C PRO A 394 -5.02 -23.81 11.13
N GLN A 395 -6.07 -23.39 11.83
CA GLN A 395 -7.45 -23.69 11.41
C GLN A 395 -7.80 -22.91 10.14
N LEU A 396 -7.32 -21.67 10.01
CA LEU A 396 -7.49 -20.87 8.81
C LEU A 396 -6.77 -21.48 7.59
N GLU A 397 -5.56 -22.02 7.77
CA GLU A 397 -4.82 -22.73 6.71
C GLU A 397 -5.65 -23.88 6.14
N LEU A 398 -6.21 -24.73 7.01
CA LEU A 398 -7.07 -25.84 6.61
C LEU A 398 -8.36 -25.35 5.93
N GLN A 399 -8.99 -24.31 6.45
CA GLN A 399 -10.18 -23.72 5.84
C GLN A 399 -9.89 -23.21 4.42
N LEU A 400 -8.78 -22.49 4.24
CA LEU A 400 -8.38 -21.95 2.94
C LEU A 400 -8.09 -23.07 1.92
N LEU A 401 -7.52 -24.20 2.35
CA LEU A 401 -7.32 -25.37 1.47
C LEU A 401 -8.66 -25.94 0.97
N HIS A 402 -9.66 -26.07 1.84
CA HIS A 402 -11.00 -26.52 1.44
C HIS A 402 -11.71 -25.51 0.54
N ASP A 403 -11.63 -24.22 0.86
CA ASP A 403 -12.23 -23.15 0.05
C ASP A 403 -11.59 -23.07 -1.34
N LEU A 404 -10.28 -23.34 -1.42
CA LEU A 404 -9.53 -23.40 -2.68
C LEU A 404 -10.02 -24.54 -3.57
N ASP A 405 -10.25 -25.72 -3.01
CA ASP A 405 -10.78 -26.87 -3.76
C ASP A 405 -12.22 -26.65 -4.23
N ALA A 406 -13.06 -26.04 -3.37
CA ALA A 406 -14.42 -25.65 -3.74
C ALA A 406 -14.43 -24.63 -4.90
N ALA A 407 -13.55 -23.62 -4.85
CA ALA A 407 -13.41 -22.65 -5.94
C ALA A 407 -12.91 -23.30 -7.24
N ARG A 408 -11.99 -24.27 -7.16
CA ARG A 408 -11.55 -25.08 -8.30
C ARG A 408 -12.72 -25.86 -8.92
N GLY A 409 -13.56 -26.49 -8.10
CA GLY A 409 -14.74 -27.23 -8.56
C GLY A 409 -15.73 -26.35 -9.33
N GLU A 410 -15.99 -25.12 -8.86
CA GLU A 410 -16.82 -24.13 -9.57
C GLU A 410 -16.24 -23.76 -10.94
N ILE A 411 -14.93 -23.55 -11.01
CA ILE A 411 -14.23 -23.20 -12.26
C ILE A 411 -14.34 -24.35 -13.27
N ILE A 412 -14.08 -25.58 -12.85
CA ILE A 412 -14.15 -26.77 -13.71
C ILE A 412 -15.58 -27.00 -14.20
N SER A 413 -16.56 -26.87 -13.31
CA SER A 413 -17.99 -27.04 -13.66
C SER A 413 -18.43 -26.03 -14.72
N ALA A 414 -18.10 -24.74 -14.52
CA ALA A 414 -18.41 -23.69 -15.49
C ALA A 414 -17.70 -23.90 -16.85
N ALA A 415 -16.44 -24.33 -16.84
CA ALA A 415 -15.70 -24.65 -18.05
C ALA A 415 -16.27 -25.86 -18.81
N SER A 416 -16.83 -26.84 -18.08
CA SER A 416 -17.41 -28.06 -18.68
C SER A 416 -18.78 -27.79 -19.28
N ALA A 417 -19.59 -26.92 -18.66
CA ALA A 417 -20.92 -26.55 -19.15
C ALA A 417 -20.92 -25.79 -20.49
N ARG A 418 -19.79 -25.21 -20.91
CA ARG A 418 -19.63 -24.50 -22.20
C ARG A 418 -19.02 -25.35 -23.32
N ARG A 419 -18.65 -26.61 -23.04
CA ARG A 419 -18.11 -27.53 -24.07
C ARG A 419 -19.21 -28.26 -24.86
N PHE A 420 -20.47 -27.99 -24.54
CA PHE A 420 -21.68 -28.34 -25.29
C PHE A 420 -22.36 -27.05 -25.71
#